data_AF-A0A5K1GQ28-F1
#
_entry.id   AF-A0A5K1GQ28-F1
#
_cell.length_a   1.000
_cell.length_b   1.000
_cell.length_c   1.000
_cell.angle_alpha   90.00
_cell.angle_beta   90.00
_cell.angle_gamma   90.00
#
_symmetry.space_group_name_H-M   'P 1'
#
loop_
_entity.id
_entity.type
_entity.pdbx_description
1 polymer ?
#
loop_
_entity_poly.entity_id
_entity_poly.type
_entity_poly.pdbx_seq_one_letter_code
_entity_poly.pdbx_strand_id
1 'polypeptide(L)' 'KELPAASTLPLVSLNHVSILCRSVKDSTKFYQDVLGFALIKRPSSFDFEGA' A
#
# COMPACT_ATOMS: atom_id res chain seq x y z
N LYS A 1 7.14 -35.71 -16.89
CA LYS A 1 8.19 -35.12 -16.02
C LYS A 1 7.56 -33.93 -15.32
N GLU A 2 7.10 -34.13 -14.09
CA GLU A 2 6.42 -33.08 -13.34
C GLU A 2 7.42 -31.99 -12.97
N LEU A 3 7.07 -30.73 -13.22
CA LEU A 3 7.83 -29.59 -12.72
C LEU A 3 7.67 -29.59 -11.18
N PRO A 4 8.76 -29.41 -10.40
CA PRO A 4 8.65 -29.37 -8.96
C PRO A 4 7.65 -28.27 -8.59
N ALA A 5 6.64 -28.62 -7.79
CA ALA A 5 5.71 -27.66 -7.23
C ALA A 5 6.54 -26.54 -6.60
N ALA A 6 6.51 -25.35 -7.21
CA ALA A 6 7.33 -24.23 -6.78
C ALA A 6 7.06 -24.00 -5.29
N SER A 7 8.06 -24.24 -4.44
CA SER A 7 7.93 -24.03 -3.00
C SER A 7 7.56 -22.57 -2.78
N THR A 8 6.32 -22.31 -2.42
CA THR A 8 5.82 -20.96 -2.19
C THR A 8 6.60 -20.34 -1.05
N LEU A 9 7.12 -19.13 -1.25
CA LEU A 9 7.80 -18.39 -0.19
C LEU A 9 6.85 -18.18 0.99
N PRO A 10 7.33 -18.29 2.24
CA PRO A 10 6.48 -18.09 3.40
C PRO A 10 6.00 -16.64 3.45
N LEU A 11 4.71 -16.45 3.74
CA LEU A 11 4.14 -15.14 4.04
C LEU A 11 4.56 -14.73 5.45
N VAL A 12 5.23 -13.57 5.56
CA VAL A 12 5.80 -13.11 6.83
C VAL A 12 4.97 -12.00 7.46
N SER A 13 4.52 -11.03 6.67
CA SER A 13 3.76 -9.88 7.16
C SER A 13 2.87 -9.25 6.09
N LEU A 14 1.86 -8.50 6.54
CA LEU A 14 1.13 -7.56 5.70
C LEU A 14 2.05 -6.37 5.42
N ASN A 15 2.30 -6.08 4.14
CA ASN A 15 3.17 -4.98 3.74
C ASN A 15 2.37 -3.69 3.51
N HIS A 16 1.28 -3.77 2.73
CA HIS A 16 0.48 -2.62 2.32
C HIS A 16 -0.97 -3.04 2.03
N VAL A 17 -1.91 -2.09 2.16
CA VAL A 17 -3.31 -2.26 1.73
C VAL A 17 -3.67 -1.11 0.80
N SER A 18 -4.02 -1.44 -0.45
CA SER A 18 -4.50 -0.47 -1.44
C SER A 18 -6.03 -0.45 -1.47
N ILE A 19 -6.63 0.74 -1.36
CA ILE A 19 -8.08 0.91 -1.38
C ILE A 19 -8.46 1.93 -2.47
N LEU A 20 -9.46 1.61 -3.29
CA LEU A 20 -10.04 2.56 -4.23
C LEU A 20 -10.86 3.59 -3.47
N CYS A 21 -10.53 4.86 -3.65
CA CYS A 21 -11.21 5.97 -3.01
C CYS A 21 -11.68 6.98 -4.07
N ARG A 22 -12.69 7.76 -3.72
CA ARG A 22 -13.19 8.85 -4.57
C ARG A 22 -12.19 10.01 -4.67
N SER A 23 -11.46 10.26 -3.58
CA SER A 23 -10.55 11.40 -3.42
C SER A 23 -9.38 10.98 -2.55
N VAL A 24 -8.18 10.99 -3.13
CA VAL A 24 -6.94 10.69 -2.41
C VAL A 24 -6.70 11.73 -1.32
N LYS A 25 -6.90 13.01 -1.64
CA LYS A 25 -6.71 14.11 -0.69
C LYS A 25 -7.56 13.96 0.56
N ASP A 26 -8.85 13.68 0.40
CA ASP A 26 -9.77 13.56 1.54
C ASP A 26 -9.49 12.31 2.37
N SER A 27 -9.15 11.19 1.70
CA SER A 27 -8.77 9.95 2.36
C SER A 27 -7.49 10.12 3.17
N THR A 28 -6.46 10.75 2.58
CA THR A 28 -5.18 11.04 3.23
C THR A 28 -5.38 11.94 4.46
N LYS A 29 -6.28 12.93 4.38
CA LYS A 29 -6.63 13.77 5.54
C LYS A 29 -7.32 12.98 6.63
N PHE A 30 -8.27 12.11 6.29
CA PHE A 30 -8.93 11.24 7.27
C PHE A 30 -7.94 10.32 7.99
N TYR A 31 -7.04 9.65 7.24
CA TYR A 31 -6.05 8.77 7.85
C TYR A 31 -5.10 9.51 8.79
N GLN A 32 -4.69 10.75 8.45
CA GLN A 32 -3.82 11.54 9.32
C GLN A 32 -4.56 12.14 10.51
N ASP A 33 -5.65 12.87 10.27
CA ASP A 33 -6.28 13.71 11.30
C ASP A 33 -7.21 12.93 12.23
N VAL A 34 -7.83 11.85 11.73
CA VAL A 34 -8.81 11.05 12.50
C VAL A 34 -8.17 9.78 13.04
N LEU A 35 -7.40 9.08 12.21
CA LEU A 35 -6.77 7.82 12.60
C LEU A 35 -5.35 7.98 13.14
N GLY A 36 -4.76 9.17 13.02
CA GLY A 36 -3.42 9.46 13.56
C GLY A 36 -2.29 8.83 12.77
N PHE A 37 -2.49 8.45 11.51
CA PHE A 37 -1.45 7.86 10.67
C PHE A 37 -0.43 8.91 10.25
N ALA A 38 0.83 8.51 10.13
CA ALA A 38 1.88 9.36 9.59
C ALA A 38 1.98 9.18 8.08
N LEU A 39 2.07 10.29 7.34
CA LEU A 39 2.35 10.25 5.90
C LEU A 39 3.80 9.81 5.68
N ILE A 40 3.98 8.64 5.07
CA ILE A 40 5.30 8.08 4.73
C ILE A 40 5.80 8.71 3.41
N LYS A 41 7.10 9.03 3.38
CA LYS A 41 7.73 9.79 2.28
C LYS A 41 7.48 9.12 0.93
N ARG A 42 6.85 9.84 0.01
CA ARG A 42 6.63 9.36 -1.36
C ARG A 42 7.98 9.26 -2.10
N PRO A 43 8.29 8.14 -2.77
CA PRO A 43 9.43 8.07 -3.67
C PRO A 43 9.28 9.11 -4.79
N SER A 44 10.34 9.86 -5.08
CA SER A 44 10.33 10.90 -6.13
C SER A 44 10.14 10.36 -7.55
N SER A 45 10.16 9.04 -7.73
CA SER A 45 9.93 8.34 -8.99
C SER A 45 8.44 8.15 -9.34
N PHE A 46 7.52 8.52 -8.45
CA PHE A 46 6.09 8.41 -8.69
C PHE A 46 5.45 9.76 -8.98
N ASP A 47 5.06 9.94 -10.25
CA ASP A 47 4.50 11.18 -10.80
C ASP A 47 2.96 11.14 -10.89
N PHE A 48 2.30 10.52 -9.91
CA PHE A 48 0.85 10.42 -9.87
C PHE A 48 0.26 10.79 -8.50
N GLU A 49 -1.02 11.17 -8.51
CA GLU A 49 -1.81 11.64 -7.35
C GLU A 49 -2.23 10.50 -6.38
N GLY A 50 -1.43 9.45 -6.22
CA GLY A 50 -1.71 8.36 -5.27
C GLY A 50 -1.39 8.72 -3.83
N ALA A 51 -2.14 8.15 -2.88
CA ALA A 51 -1.72 8.09 -1.47
C ALA A 51 -0.56 7.10 -1.33
#